data_AF-A0AAW0FUU2-F1
#
_entry.id   AF-A0AAW0FUU2-F1
#
_cell.length_a   1.000
_cell.length_b   1.000
_cell.length_c   1.000
_cell.angle_alpha   90.00
_cell.angle_beta   90.00
_cell.angle_gamma   90.00
#
_symmetry.space_group_name_H-M   'P 1'
#
loop_
_entity.id
_entity.type
_entity.pdbx_description
1 polymer ?
#
loop_
_entity_poly.entity_id
_entity_poly.type
_entity_poly.pdbx_seq_one_letter_code
_entity_poly.pdbx_strand_id
1 'polypeptide(L)'
;MSEEQIFTAIFAYVDHLFGKIKPKKLFFMAVDGVAPRAKMNQQRSRRFRTAKEAREVREKAERKGEKLPEEKAFDSNCITPGTTFMARLSEQLRYFVNKKITEDSNWRDITVVLSGHEVPGEGEHKIMEYIRKSRAQPDYDPNVRHCLYGLDADLIMLGLLSHDPHFCLLREEVKFGPSKSKGK
;
A
#
# COMPACT_ATOMS: atom_id res chain seq x y z
N MET A 1 4.87 16.39 -9.55
CA MET A 1 5.42 15.69 -8.36
C MET A 1 6.53 14.72 -8.79
N SER A 2 7.75 14.89 -8.27
CA SER A 2 8.90 14.03 -8.59
C SER A 2 8.84 12.69 -7.84
N GLU A 3 9.62 11.70 -8.28
CA GLU A 3 9.73 10.41 -7.56
C GLU A 3 10.25 10.58 -6.13
N GLU A 4 11.22 11.47 -5.91
CA GLU A 4 11.75 11.76 -4.57
C GLU A 4 10.67 12.31 -3.63
N GLN A 5 9.79 13.17 -4.14
CA GLN A 5 8.64 13.67 -3.37
C GLN A 5 7.67 12.54 -3.04
N ILE A 6 7.45 11.60 -3.96
CA ILE A 6 6.62 10.41 -3.73
C ILE A 6 7.23 9.53 -2.65
N PHE A 7 8.52 9.20 -2.72
CA PHE A 7 9.18 8.38 -1.71
C PHE A 7 9.16 9.05 -0.34
N THR A 8 9.44 10.35 -0.27
CA THR A 8 9.37 11.11 0.98
C THR A 8 7.96 11.10 1.57
N ALA A 9 6.93 11.26 0.74
CA ALA A 9 5.54 11.17 1.18
C ALA A 9 5.17 9.77 1.71
N ILE A 10 5.63 8.70 1.03
CA ILE A 10 5.46 7.32 1.49
C ILE A 10 6.13 7.12 2.85
N PHE A 11 7.37 7.57 3.03
CA PHE A 11 8.10 7.45 4.29
C PHE A 11 7.40 8.17 5.43
N ALA A 12 7.00 9.42 5.20
CA ALA A 12 6.26 10.20 6.20
C ALA A 12 4.94 9.50 6.58
N TYR A 13 4.27 8.88 5.61
CA TYR A 13 3.02 8.19 5.86
C TYR A 13 3.21 6.88 6.64
N VAL A 14 4.22 6.07 6.27
CA VAL A 14 4.58 4.86 7.00
C VAL A 14 4.97 5.19 8.44
N ASP A 15 5.77 6.23 8.64
CA ASP A 15 6.18 6.69 9.98
C ASP A 15 4.99 7.22 10.81
N HIS A 16 4.07 7.94 10.16
CA HIS A 16 2.84 8.39 10.80
C HIS A 16 1.98 7.21 11.28
N LEU A 17 1.77 6.19 10.42
CA LEU A 17 1.04 4.98 10.79
C LEU A 17 1.75 4.23 11.92
N PHE A 18 3.07 4.08 11.83
CA PHE A 18 3.87 3.44 12.85
C PHE A 18 3.72 4.13 14.22
N GLY A 19 3.88 5.45 14.27
CA GLY A 19 3.75 6.24 15.49
C GLY A 19 2.34 6.25 16.08
N LYS A 20 1.31 6.08 15.25
CA LYS A 20 -0.09 5.98 15.67
C LYS A 20 -0.44 4.60 16.23
N ILE A 21 0.02 3.54 15.58
CA ILE A 21 -0.30 2.14 15.95
C ILE A 21 0.59 1.63 17.07
N LYS A 22 1.87 2.04 17.08
CA LYS A 22 2.90 1.64 18.07
C LYS A 22 3.02 0.10 18.21
N PRO A 23 3.35 -0.62 17.13
CA PRO A 23 3.51 -2.08 17.17
C PRO A 23 4.55 -2.48 18.23
N LYS A 24 4.34 -3.65 18.86
CA LYS A 24 5.17 -4.10 20.00
C LYS A 24 6.06 -5.30 19.72
N LYS A 25 5.79 -6.06 18.66
CA LYS A 25 6.53 -7.28 18.30
C LYS A 25 6.95 -7.27 16.84
N LEU A 26 6.01 -6.97 15.94
CA LEU A 26 6.19 -7.08 14.49
C LEU A 26 5.61 -5.87 13.77
N PHE A 27 6.34 -5.36 12.78
CA PHE A 27 5.85 -4.45 11.76
C PHE A 27 6.11 -5.03 10.37
N PHE A 28 5.05 -5.53 9.72
CA PHE A 28 5.12 -6.18 8.41
C PHE A 28 4.67 -5.21 7.31
N MET A 29 5.56 -4.93 6.37
CA MET A 29 5.31 -4.09 5.21
C MET A 29 5.25 -4.97 3.96
N ALA A 30 4.09 -5.03 3.30
CA ALA A 30 3.89 -5.82 2.09
C ALA A 30 3.66 -4.93 0.88
N VAL A 31 4.52 -5.06 -0.13
CA VAL A 31 4.37 -4.44 -1.44
C VAL A 31 3.91 -5.51 -2.42
N ASP A 32 2.94 -5.20 -3.29
CA ASP A 32 2.46 -6.12 -4.32
C ASP A 32 3.61 -6.61 -5.20
N GLY A 33 3.72 -7.93 -5.33
CA GLY A 33 4.55 -8.62 -6.32
C GLY A 33 3.71 -9.16 -7.47
N VAL A 34 4.26 -10.12 -8.21
CA VAL A 34 3.54 -10.74 -9.33
C VAL A 34 2.29 -11.47 -8.80
N ALA A 35 1.12 -11.00 -9.23
CA ALA A 35 -0.18 -11.50 -8.77
C ALA A 35 -0.69 -12.69 -9.63
N PRO A 36 -1.67 -13.47 -9.13
CA PRO A 36 -2.30 -14.52 -9.91
C PRO A 36 -3.02 -14.00 -11.16
N ARG A 37 -3.19 -14.87 -12.17
CA ARG A 37 -3.82 -14.51 -13.46
C ARG A 37 -5.20 -13.87 -13.31
N ALA A 38 -6.00 -14.32 -12.35
CA ALA A 38 -7.31 -13.74 -12.07
C ALA A 38 -7.20 -12.24 -11.73
N LYS A 39 -6.32 -11.88 -10.78
CA LYS A 39 -6.04 -10.49 -10.42
C LYS A 39 -5.42 -9.71 -11.57
N MET A 40 -4.48 -10.31 -12.32
CA MET A 40 -3.87 -9.67 -13.48
C MET A 40 -4.92 -9.24 -14.52
N ASN A 41 -5.93 -10.06 -14.79
CA ASN A 41 -7.01 -9.72 -15.71
C ASN A 41 -7.84 -8.53 -15.21
N GLN A 42 -8.12 -8.48 -13.90
CA GLN A 42 -8.84 -7.37 -13.26
C GLN A 42 -8.03 -6.08 -13.30
N GLN A 43 -6.75 -6.13 -12.92
CA GLN A 43 -5.83 -4.99 -12.97
C GLN A 43 -5.65 -4.47 -14.40
N ARG A 44 -5.48 -5.37 -15.38
CA ARG A 44 -5.43 -5.02 -16.80
C ARG A 44 -6.68 -4.26 -17.22
N SER A 45 -7.86 -4.82 -16.95
CA SER A 45 -9.14 -4.21 -17.33
C SER A 45 -9.31 -2.81 -16.73
N ARG A 46 -8.94 -2.64 -15.44
CA ARG A 46 -8.98 -1.34 -14.75
C ARG A 46 -8.05 -0.32 -15.41
N ARG A 47 -6.79 -0.69 -15.67
CA ARG A 47 -5.79 0.21 -16.27
C ARG A 47 -6.19 0.67 -17.66
N PHE A 48 -6.69 -0.24 -18.49
CA PHE A 48 -7.19 0.10 -19.83
C PHE A 48 -8.35 1.08 -19.77
N ARG A 49 -9.28 0.89 -18.82
CA ARG A 49 -10.41 1.80 -18.61
C ARG A 49 -9.93 3.19 -18.20
N THR A 50 -9.09 3.28 -17.16
CA THR A 50 -8.56 4.57 -16.67
C THR A 50 -7.76 5.31 -17.73
N ALA A 51 -6.94 4.61 -18.53
CA ALA A 51 -6.21 5.22 -19.64
C ALA A 51 -7.14 5.78 -20.72
N LYS A 52 -8.23 5.05 -21.04
CA LYS A 52 -9.25 5.51 -21.98
C LYS A 52 -9.99 6.74 -21.45
N GLU A 53 -10.45 6.70 -20.20
CA GLU A 53 -11.14 7.82 -19.55
C GLU A 53 -10.25 9.08 -19.49
N ALA A 54 -8.98 8.93 -19.13
CA ALA A 54 -8.03 10.05 -19.10
C ALA A 54 -7.83 10.67 -20.49
N ARG A 55 -7.79 9.84 -21.55
CA ARG A 55 -7.72 10.31 -22.93
C ARG A 55 -8.98 11.06 -23.34
N GLU A 56 -10.16 10.52 -23.04
CA GLU A 56 -11.45 11.17 -23.35
C GLU A 56 -11.62 12.51 -22.63
N VAL A 57 -11.19 12.60 -21.37
CA VAL A 57 -11.19 13.85 -20.60
C VAL A 57 -10.28 14.88 -21.24
N ARG A 58 -9.08 14.48 -21.66
CA ARG A 58 -8.12 15.35 -22.33
C ARG A 58 -8.65 15.86 -23.66
N GLU A 59 -9.17 14.98 -24.51
CA GLU A 59 -9.77 15.36 -25.82
C GLU A 59 -10.95 16.34 -25.64
N LYS A 60 -11.76 16.17 -24.58
CA LYS A 60 -12.86 17.10 -24.26
C LYS A 60 -12.35 18.47 -23.81
N ALA A 61 -11.31 18.53 -22.99
CA ALA A 61 -10.69 19.78 -22.55
C ALA A 61 -10.08 20.55 -23.74
N GLU A 62 -9.38 19.84 -24.62
CA GLU A 62 -8.80 20.41 -25.85
C GLU A 62 -9.90 20.99 -26.77
N ARG A 63 -11.01 20.26 -26.98
CA ARG A 63 -12.16 20.76 -27.77
C ARG A 63 -12.82 22.01 -27.17
N LYS A 64 -12.78 22.18 -25.85
CA LYS A 64 -13.31 23.36 -25.16
C LYS A 64 -12.32 24.53 -25.09
N GLY A 65 -11.09 24.35 -25.59
CA GLY A 65 -10.03 25.35 -25.48
C GLY A 65 -9.51 25.53 -24.06
N GLU A 66 -9.74 24.56 -23.16
CA GLU A 66 -9.23 24.60 -21.79
C GLU A 66 -7.70 24.36 -21.79
N LYS A 67 -6.96 25.16 -21.01
CA LYS A 67 -5.52 24.94 -20.84
C LYS A 67 -5.30 23.63 -20.08
N LEU A 68 -4.61 22.70 -20.71
CA LEU A 68 -4.15 21.49 -20.05
C LEU A 68 -3.07 21.81 -19.00
N PRO A 69 -2.97 21.03 -17.92
CA PRO A 69 -1.87 21.16 -16.97
C PRO A 69 -0.52 21.03 -17.68
N GLU A 70 0.41 21.93 -17.39
CA GLU A 70 1.77 21.90 -17.95
C GLU A 70 2.59 20.73 -17.37
N GLU A 71 2.34 20.37 -16.10
CA GLU A 71 2.97 19.21 -15.47
C GLU A 71 2.32 17.90 -15.92
N LYS A 72 3.16 16.93 -16.32
CA LYS A 72 2.71 15.56 -16.53
C LYS A 72 2.21 14.98 -15.21
N ALA A 73 0.97 14.48 -15.22
CA ALA A 73 0.44 13.68 -14.12
C ALA A 73 1.33 12.44 -13.88
N PHE A 74 1.42 12.02 -12.62
CA PHE A 74 2.11 10.79 -12.26
C PHE A 74 1.43 9.57 -12.93
N ASP A 75 2.20 8.80 -13.70
CA ASP A 75 1.69 7.59 -14.35
C ASP A 75 1.60 6.44 -13.34
N SER A 76 0.40 6.23 -12.79
CA SER A 76 0.15 5.17 -11.80
C SER A 76 0.38 3.75 -12.35
N ASN A 77 0.48 3.55 -13.68
CA ASN A 77 0.85 2.24 -14.23
C ASN A 77 2.28 1.82 -13.87
N CYS A 78 3.15 2.78 -13.49
CA CYS A 78 4.49 2.45 -13.01
C CYS A 78 4.47 1.71 -11.66
N ILE A 79 3.35 1.75 -10.92
CA ILE A 79 3.10 0.94 -9.72
C ILE A 79 2.73 -0.49 -10.16
N THR A 80 3.72 -1.20 -10.70
CA THR A 80 3.62 -2.59 -11.15
C THR A 80 4.96 -3.27 -10.89
N PRO A 81 4.96 -4.51 -10.36
CA PRO A 81 6.18 -5.30 -10.26
C PRO A 81 6.95 -5.33 -11.60
N GLY A 82 8.28 -5.20 -11.53
CA GLY A 82 9.16 -5.22 -12.70
C GLY A 82 9.47 -3.86 -13.33
N THR A 83 8.86 -2.77 -12.86
CA THR A 83 9.22 -1.42 -13.32
C THR A 83 10.46 -0.88 -12.58
N THR A 84 11.18 0.04 -13.22
CA THR A 84 12.30 0.75 -12.58
C THR A 84 11.86 1.60 -11.38
N PHE A 85 10.62 2.09 -11.39
CA PHE A 85 10.01 2.76 -10.26
C PHE A 85 9.91 1.83 -9.04
N MET A 86 9.37 0.62 -9.20
CA MET A 86 9.22 -0.32 -8.09
C MET A 86 10.56 -0.84 -7.57
N ALA A 87 11.56 -1.02 -8.45
CA ALA A 87 12.91 -1.38 -8.04
C ALA A 87 13.53 -0.30 -7.13
N ARG A 88 13.46 0.97 -7.55
CA ARG A 88 13.92 2.11 -6.75
C ARG A 88 13.13 2.28 -5.46
N LEU A 89 11.80 2.12 -5.50
CA LEU A 89 10.96 2.16 -4.30
C LEU A 89 11.38 1.09 -3.28
N SER A 90 11.65 -0.14 -3.72
CA SER A 90 12.10 -1.23 -2.83
C SER A 90 13.44 -0.89 -2.17
N GLU A 91 14.41 -0.37 -2.93
CA GLU A 91 15.70 0.09 -2.40
C GLU A 91 15.53 1.22 -1.38
N GLN A 92 14.71 2.21 -1.71
CA GLN A 92 14.43 3.37 -0.86
C GLN A 92 13.70 2.96 0.43
N LEU A 93 12.77 2.00 0.38
CA LEU A 93 12.12 1.45 1.58
C LEU A 93 13.11 0.69 2.47
N ARG A 94 14.03 -0.09 1.90
CA ARG A 94 15.10 -0.76 2.67
C ARG A 94 15.98 0.26 3.38
N TYR A 95 16.39 1.31 2.68
CA TYR A 95 17.15 2.41 3.27
C TYR A 95 16.38 3.08 4.42
N PHE A 96 15.10 3.43 4.19
CA PHE A 96 14.23 4.02 5.20
C PHE A 96 14.12 3.16 6.46
N VAL A 97 13.85 1.85 6.32
CA VAL A 97 13.73 0.92 7.45
C VAL A 97 15.06 0.83 8.21
N ASN A 98 16.18 0.66 7.52
CA ASN A 98 17.49 0.58 8.17
C ASN A 98 17.84 1.86 8.94
N LYS A 99 17.53 3.03 8.34
CA LYS A 99 17.69 4.32 9.00
C LYS A 99 16.83 4.43 10.25
N LYS A 100 15.55 4.06 10.17
CA LYS A 100 14.62 4.09 11.30
C LYS A 100 15.06 3.18 12.45
N ILE A 101 15.45 1.95 12.17
CA ILE A 101 15.95 1.03 13.20
C ILE A 101 17.21 1.59 13.89
N THR A 102 18.10 2.24 13.13
CA THR A 102 19.35 2.80 13.67
C THR A 102 19.10 4.04 14.53
N GLU A 103 18.30 4.98 14.03
CA GLU A 103 18.17 6.32 14.59
C GLU A 103 16.98 6.49 15.55
N ASP A 104 15.89 5.73 15.38
CA ASP A 104 14.65 5.89 16.13
C ASP A 104 14.49 4.77 17.16
N SER A 105 14.49 5.13 18.45
CA SER A 105 14.33 4.18 19.55
C SER A 105 13.03 3.39 19.50
N ASN A 106 11.96 3.93 18.88
CA ASN A 106 10.69 3.22 18.77
C ASN A 106 10.73 2.03 17.81
N TRP A 107 11.74 1.98 16.93
CA TRP A 107 11.90 0.94 15.91
C TRP A 107 12.94 -0.13 16.33
N ARG A 108 13.70 0.09 17.40
CA ARG A 108 14.84 -0.78 17.80
C ARG A 108 14.42 -2.15 18.32
N ASP A 109 13.35 -2.21 19.11
CA ASP A 109 12.94 -3.42 19.82
C ASP A 109 11.79 -4.17 19.12
N ILE A 110 11.61 -3.94 17.82
CA ILE A 110 10.58 -4.59 17.02
C ILE A 110 11.18 -5.31 15.81
N THR A 111 10.58 -6.43 15.44
CA THR A 111 10.93 -7.10 14.19
C THR A 111 10.25 -6.36 13.04
N VAL A 112 11.03 -5.87 12.07
CA VAL A 112 10.50 -5.27 10.84
C VAL A 112 10.71 -6.24 9.68
N VAL A 113 9.63 -6.54 8.96
CA VAL A 113 9.68 -7.39 7.76
C VAL A 113 9.22 -6.57 6.57
N LEU A 114 10.09 -6.43 5.57
CA LEU A 114 9.76 -5.81 4.29
C LEU A 114 9.65 -6.89 3.21
N SER A 115 8.44 -7.13 2.73
CA SER A 115 8.19 -8.00 1.58
C SER A 115 7.97 -7.16 0.33
N GLY A 116 9.05 -6.92 -0.42
CA GLY A 116 9.04 -6.09 -1.61
C GLY A 116 8.34 -6.72 -2.83
N HIS A 117 8.30 -5.97 -3.92
CA HIS A 117 7.72 -6.38 -5.20
C HIS A 117 8.41 -7.60 -5.85
N GLU A 118 9.65 -7.89 -5.44
CA GLU A 118 10.43 -9.04 -5.86
C GLU A 118 9.88 -10.38 -5.35
N VAL A 119 9.10 -10.36 -4.27
CA VAL A 119 8.42 -11.55 -3.74
C VAL A 119 7.08 -11.71 -4.46
N PRO A 120 6.78 -12.85 -5.10
CA PRO A 120 5.48 -13.06 -5.75
C PRO A 120 4.30 -12.99 -4.78
N GLY A 121 3.13 -12.63 -5.29
CA GLY A 121 1.88 -12.54 -4.52
C GLY A 121 1.40 -11.11 -4.27
N GLU A 122 0.11 -10.99 -3.99
CA GLU A 122 -0.53 -9.74 -3.58
C GLU A 122 -0.20 -9.44 -2.11
N GLY A 123 -0.02 -8.17 -1.76
CA GLY A 123 0.44 -7.74 -0.44
C GLY A 123 -0.43 -8.28 0.70
N GLU A 124 -1.75 -8.20 0.55
CA GLU A 124 -2.72 -8.74 1.52
C GLU A 124 -2.56 -10.25 1.71
N HIS A 125 -2.32 -10.99 0.62
CA HIS A 125 -2.16 -12.44 0.67
C HIS A 125 -0.81 -12.85 1.26
N LYS A 126 0.26 -12.07 1.04
CA LYS A 126 1.56 -12.27 1.71
C LYS A 126 1.44 -12.12 3.23
N ILE A 127 0.72 -11.09 3.68
CA ILE A 127 0.45 -10.87 5.12
C ILE A 127 -0.35 -12.05 5.68
N MET A 128 -1.44 -12.43 5.01
CA MET A 128 -2.28 -13.53 5.47
C MET A 128 -1.54 -14.88 5.47
N GLU A 129 -0.66 -15.11 4.52
CA GLU A 129 0.22 -16.28 4.50
C GLU A 129 1.19 -16.27 5.69
N TYR A 130 1.79 -15.12 6.01
CA TYR A 130 2.65 -14.97 7.18
C TYR A 130 1.89 -15.28 8.48
N ILE A 131 0.67 -14.76 8.64
CA ILE A 131 -0.17 -15.01 9.81
C ILE A 131 -0.51 -16.51 9.91
N ARG A 132 -0.95 -17.15 8.83
CA ARG A 132 -1.27 -18.59 8.82
C ARG A 132 -0.05 -19.45 9.18
N LYS A 133 1.13 -19.13 8.64
CA LYS A 133 2.37 -19.86 8.93
C LYS A 133 2.80 -19.67 10.38
N SER A 134 2.63 -18.46 10.93
CA SER A 134 2.91 -18.16 12.34
C SER A 134 1.96 -18.93 13.25
N ARG A 135 0.66 -18.95 12.95
CA ARG A 135 -0.36 -19.69 13.71
C ARG A 135 -0.15 -21.21 13.70
N ALA A 136 0.48 -21.75 12.66
CA ALA A 136 0.82 -23.16 12.57
C ALA A 136 2.04 -23.56 13.43
N GLN A 137 2.78 -22.60 13.98
CA GLN A 137 3.92 -22.88 14.86
C GLN A 137 3.44 -23.28 16.26
N PRO A 138 4.14 -24.21 16.94
CA PRO A 138 3.74 -24.70 18.26
C PRO A 138 3.82 -23.64 19.37
N ASP A 139 4.62 -22.59 19.19
CA ASP A 139 4.84 -21.49 20.12
C ASP A 139 3.98 -20.25 19.82
N TYR A 140 3.00 -20.36 18.91
CA TYR A 140 2.11 -19.26 18.58
C TYR A 140 1.27 -18.83 19.79
N ASP A 141 1.32 -17.54 20.11
CA ASP A 141 0.48 -16.92 21.13
C ASP A 141 -0.94 -16.68 20.56
N PRO A 142 -1.98 -17.41 20.99
CA PRO A 142 -3.33 -17.26 20.45
C PRO A 142 -3.97 -15.90 20.81
N ASN A 143 -3.38 -15.13 21.72
CA ASN A 143 -3.84 -13.80 22.10
C ASN A 143 -3.02 -12.68 21.45
N VAL A 144 -2.18 -13.00 20.46
CA VAL A 144 -1.52 -11.96 19.65
C VAL A 144 -2.58 -11.06 19.02
N ARG A 145 -2.31 -9.76 19.01
CA ARG A 145 -3.24 -8.72 18.54
C ARG A 145 -2.75 -8.20 17.20
N HIS A 146 -3.56 -8.40 16.16
CA HIS A 146 -3.26 -7.97 14.81
C HIS A 146 -3.93 -6.65 14.49
N CYS A 147 -3.19 -5.75 13.83
CA CYS A 147 -3.72 -4.55 13.21
C CYS A 147 -3.30 -4.55 11.74
N LEU A 148 -4.26 -4.62 10.83
CA LEU A 148 -4.02 -4.61 9.40
C LEU A 148 -4.50 -3.30 8.79
N TYR A 149 -3.60 -2.60 8.12
CA TYR A 149 -3.92 -1.38 7.41
C TYR A 149 -4.16 -1.65 5.92
N GLY A 150 -5.26 -1.13 5.39
CA GLY A 150 -5.54 -1.11 3.95
C GLY A 150 -6.97 -0.69 3.63
N LEU A 151 -7.21 -0.37 2.36
CA LEU A 151 -8.47 0.20 1.89
C LEU A 151 -9.45 -0.83 1.31
N ASP A 152 -8.97 -2.03 0.98
CA ASP A 152 -9.76 -3.04 0.31
C ASP A 152 -10.77 -3.70 1.26
N ALA A 153 -11.98 -3.94 0.75
CA ALA A 153 -13.04 -4.60 1.52
C ALA A 153 -12.70 -6.07 1.82
N ASP A 154 -11.88 -6.69 0.98
CA ASP A 154 -11.43 -8.08 1.10
C ASP A 154 -10.67 -8.32 2.40
N LEU A 155 -10.04 -7.28 2.96
CA LEU A 155 -9.34 -7.33 4.25
C LEU A 155 -10.27 -7.71 5.42
N ILE A 156 -11.57 -7.39 5.34
CA ILE A 156 -12.55 -7.82 6.36
C ILE A 156 -12.68 -9.34 6.35
N MET A 157 -12.86 -9.92 5.17
CA MET A 157 -13.02 -11.36 5.02
C MET A 157 -11.71 -12.08 5.35
N LEU A 158 -10.57 -11.55 4.90
CA LEU A 158 -9.26 -12.11 5.22
C LEU A 158 -8.96 -12.05 6.73
N GLY A 159 -9.32 -10.96 7.40
CA GLY A 159 -9.22 -10.83 8.85
C GLY A 159 -10.06 -11.86 9.59
N LEU A 160 -11.31 -12.09 9.16
CA LEU A 160 -12.19 -13.13 9.74
C LEU A 160 -11.64 -14.54 9.52
N LEU A 161 -11.11 -14.81 8.32
CA LEU A 161 -10.53 -16.11 7.95
C LEU A 161 -9.18 -16.41 8.63
N SER A 162 -8.58 -15.43 9.31
CA SER A 162 -7.40 -15.68 10.16
C SER A 162 -7.73 -16.58 11.36
N HIS A 163 -8.98 -16.52 11.83
CA HIS A 163 -9.45 -17.14 13.08
C HIS A 163 -8.68 -16.69 14.32
N ASP A 164 -8.03 -15.53 14.29
CA ASP A 164 -7.43 -14.91 15.47
C ASP A 164 -8.49 -14.04 16.20
N PRO A 165 -8.63 -14.17 17.54
CA PRO A 165 -9.68 -13.48 18.30
C PRO A 165 -9.47 -11.96 18.39
N HIS A 166 -8.25 -11.48 18.14
CA HIS A 166 -7.88 -10.08 18.30
C HIS A 166 -7.35 -9.50 17.00
N PHE A 167 -8.26 -9.21 16.07
CA PHE A 167 -7.94 -8.65 14.76
C PHE A 167 -8.66 -7.31 14.56
N CYS A 168 -7.93 -6.25 14.23
CA CYS A 168 -8.52 -4.98 13.84
C CYS A 168 -8.05 -4.52 12.46
N LEU A 169 -8.94 -3.81 11.77
CA LEU A 169 -8.63 -3.14 10.51
C LEU A 169 -8.47 -1.64 10.75
N LEU A 170 -7.41 -1.08 10.19
CA LEU A 170 -7.19 0.36 10.15
C LEU A 170 -7.35 0.84 8.72
N ARG A 171 -8.16 1.88 8.52
CA ARG A 171 -8.32 2.56 7.25
C ARG A 171 -8.68 4.02 7.45
N GLU A 172 -8.48 4.83 6.43
CA GLU A 172 -8.93 6.21 6.40
C GLU A 172 -10.46 6.29 6.35
N GLU A 173 -10.99 7.37 6.92
CA GLU A 173 -12.41 7.68 6.80
C GLU A 173 -12.75 8.00 5.34
N VAL A 174 -13.64 7.20 4.75
CA VAL A 174 -14.18 7.46 3.41
C VAL A 174 -15.40 8.37 3.57
N LYS A 175 -15.27 9.62 3.13
CA LYS A 175 -16.38 10.60 3.14
C LYS A 175 -17.26 10.40 1.91
N PHE A 176 -18.50 9.98 2.14
CA PHE A 176 -19.52 9.87 1.09
C PHE A 176 -20.35 11.16 1.03
N GLY A 177 -20.47 11.75 -0.17
CA GLY A 177 -21.26 12.97 -0.39
C GLY A 177 -20.60 13.91 -1.41
N PRO A 178 -21.33 14.94 -1.89
CA PRO A 178 -20.76 15.90 -2.83
C PRO A 178 -19.57 16.61 -2.19
N SER A 179 -18.43 16.64 -2.88
CA SER A 179 -17.29 17.44 -2.45
C SER A 179 -17.75 18.89 -2.36
N LYS A 180 -17.80 19.48 -1.16
CA LYS A 180 -17.95 20.93 -1.04
C LYS A 180 -16.78 21.54 -1.80
N SER A 181 -17.04 22.06 -3.00
CA SER A 181 -16.11 22.98 -3.65
C SER A 181 -15.82 24.06 -2.61
N LYS A 182 -14.58 24.18 -2.17
CA LYS A 182 -14.18 25.38 -1.42
C LYS A 182 -14.43 26.54 -2.37
N GLY A 183 -15.55 27.21 -2.19
CA GLY A 183 -15.88 28.44 -2.91
C GLY A 183 -14.86 29.47 -2.48
N LYS A 184 -14.07 29.94 -3.47
CA LYS A 184 -13.23 31.13 -3.52
C LYS A 184 -12.46 31.50 -2.25
#